data_AF-A0A7N0TB59-F1
#
_entry.id   AF-A0A7N0TB59-F1
#
_cell.length_a   1.000
_cell.length_b   1.000
_cell.length_c   1.000
_cell.angle_alpha   90.00
_cell.angle_beta   90.00
_cell.angle_gamma   90.00
#
_symmetry.space_group_name_H-M   'P 1'
#
loop_
_entity.id
_entity.type
_entity.pdbx_description
1 polymer ?
#
loop_
_entity_poly.entity_id
_entity_poly.type
_entity_poly.pdbx_seq_one_letter_code
_entity_poly.pdbx_strand_id
1 'polypeptide(L)'
;MLFLILISWLTYRALLHFLDPPKFRNKDDFVQNYKILSSFNEKELTNLHTLLRPHILRRVIKDVEKSLPPKMERIMRVDMSPLQKQYYKWILERNLHDLNKGVRGNQISPLNIVVELKNCCNHPFLFESADHGYGGHRMILSSGQYLLLRLHETNHRVLIFSQMVRMLDSISQKA
;
A
#
# COMPACT_ATOMS: atom_id res chain seq x y z
N MET A 1 -8.31 16.04 1.84
CA MET A 1 -7.73 15.97 3.20
C MET A 1 -8.81 15.84 4.28
N LEU A 2 -9.80 16.75 4.35
CA LEU A 2 -10.89 16.71 5.33
C LEU A 2 -11.73 15.42 5.32
N PHE A 3 -11.99 14.84 4.14
CA PHE A 3 -12.78 13.60 4.02
C PHE A 3 -12.08 12.39 4.66
N LEU A 4 -10.75 12.28 4.53
CA LEU A 4 -9.95 11.22 5.16
C LEU A 4 -9.89 11.38 6.68
N ILE A 5 -9.78 12.62 7.14
CA ILE A 5 -9.82 12.96 8.57
C ILE A 5 -11.17 12.55 9.16
N LEU A 6 -12.28 12.88 8.49
CA LEU A 6 -13.63 12.52 8.93
C LEU A 6 -13.84 11.00 9.03
N ILE A 7 -13.35 10.23 8.05
CA ILE A 7 -13.38 8.76 8.08
C ILE A 7 -12.55 8.21 9.24
N SER A 8 -11.38 8.79 9.51
CA SER A 8 -10.56 8.41 10.66
C SER A 8 -11.28 8.66 11.99
N TRP A 9 -11.99 9.77 12.14
CA TRP A 9 -12.76 10.06 13.36
C TRP A 9 -13.97 9.14 13.54
N LEU A 10 -14.65 8.80 12.44
CA LEU A 10 -15.79 7.88 12.45
C LEU A 10 -15.38 6.46 12.85
N THR A 11 -14.29 5.96 12.26
CA THR A 11 -13.73 4.64 12.61
C THR A 11 -13.25 4.61 14.06
N TYR A 12 -12.61 5.69 14.51
CA TYR A 12 -12.17 5.83 15.88
C TYR A 12 -13.33 5.82 16.89
N ARG A 13 -14.41 6.55 16.59
CA ARG A 13 -15.63 6.52 17.42
C ARG A 13 -16.26 5.14 17.44
N ALA A 14 -16.30 4.45 16.30
CA ALA A 14 -16.87 3.09 16.24
C ALA A 14 -16.13 2.15 17.21
N LEU A 15 -14.80 2.25 17.28
CA LEU A 15 -13.99 1.49 18.23
C LEU A 15 -14.27 1.88 19.69
N LEU A 16 -14.37 3.18 19.98
CA LEU A 16 -14.66 3.65 21.35
C LEU A 16 -16.07 3.30 21.81
N HIS A 17 -17.06 3.40 20.93
CA HIS A 17 -18.42 2.96 21.19
C HIS A 17 -18.51 1.44 21.39
N PHE A 18 -17.68 0.67 20.71
CA PHE A 18 -17.58 -0.76 20.96
C PHE A 18 -17.01 -1.06 22.36
N LEU A 19 -16.05 -0.27 22.84
CA LEU A 19 -15.43 -0.45 24.16
C LEU A 19 -16.30 0.07 25.31
N ASP A 20 -16.97 1.21 25.14
CA ASP A 20 -17.83 1.84 26.15
C ASP A 20 -19.08 2.47 25.49
N PRO A 21 -20.12 1.67 25.19
CA PRO A 21 -21.33 2.13 24.51
C PRO A 21 -22.07 3.29 25.18
N PRO A 22 -22.31 3.33 26.52
CA PRO A 22 -23.06 4.41 27.13
C PRO A 22 -22.35 5.77 27.02
N LYS A 23 -21.02 5.77 26.98
CA LYS A 23 -20.21 7.00 26.91
C LYS A 23 -20.11 7.59 25.50
N PHE A 24 -20.21 6.76 24.46
CA PHE A 24 -19.97 7.18 23.06
C PHE A 24 -21.17 6.95 22.13
N ARG A 25 -22.39 7.00 22.67
CA ARG A 25 -23.64 6.72 21.96
C ARG A 25 -23.97 7.72 20.84
N ASN A 26 -23.76 9.02 21.08
CA ASN A 26 -24.13 10.05 20.12
C ASN A 26 -23.01 10.33 19.11
N LYS A 27 -23.33 10.15 17.83
CA LYS A 27 -22.44 10.43 16.70
C LYS A 27 -22.15 11.91 16.56
N ASP A 28 -23.19 12.74 16.66
CA ASP A 28 -23.10 14.15 16.30
C ASP A 28 -22.36 14.92 17.38
N ASP A 29 -22.54 14.57 18.66
CA ASP A 29 -21.77 15.15 19.77
C ASP A 29 -20.28 14.88 19.61
N PHE A 30 -19.89 13.64 19.29
CA PHE A 30 -18.49 13.29 19.08
C PHE A 30 -17.90 14.06 17.88
N VAL A 31 -18.64 14.14 16.79
CA VAL A 31 -18.19 14.83 15.58
C VAL A 31 -18.11 16.34 15.82
N GLN A 32 -19.03 16.97 16.56
CA GLN A 32 -18.97 18.40 16.88
C GLN A 32 -17.82 18.72 17.83
N ASN A 33 -17.63 17.91 18.87
CA ASN A 33 -16.57 18.12 19.87
C ASN A 33 -15.16 17.96 19.29
N TYR A 34 -14.99 17.17 18.21
CA TYR A 34 -13.68 16.83 17.66
C TYR A 34 -13.47 17.23 16.18
N LYS A 35 -14.48 17.76 15.47
CA LYS A 35 -14.36 18.30 14.10
C LYS A 35 -13.34 19.44 14.00
N ILE A 36 -13.13 20.17 15.10
CA ILE A 36 -12.38 21.42 15.15
C ILE A 36 -10.95 21.22 15.69
N LEU A 37 -10.49 19.99 15.89
CA LEU A 37 -9.10 19.73 16.28
C LEU A 37 -8.05 20.12 15.21
N SER A 38 -8.48 20.57 14.03
CA SER A 38 -7.60 21.22 13.05
C SER A 38 -7.07 22.57 13.52
N SER A 39 -7.72 23.22 14.49
CA SER A 39 -7.19 24.40 15.19
C SER A 39 -6.55 23.92 16.49
N PHE A 40 -5.21 23.89 16.53
CA PHE A 40 -4.42 23.30 17.62
C PHE A 40 -4.59 24.05 18.95
N ASN A 41 -5.63 23.70 19.73
CA ASN A 41 -5.70 24.00 21.16
C ASN A 41 -5.12 22.82 21.94
N GLU A 42 -3.93 22.96 22.54
CA GLU A 42 -3.27 21.91 23.34
C GLU A 42 -4.17 21.33 24.45
N LYS A 43 -5.10 22.16 24.98
CA LYS A 43 -6.07 21.76 26.01
C LYS A 43 -7.05 20.69 25.51
N GLU A 44 -7.55 20.82 24.29
CA GLU A 44 -8.50 19.87 23.69
C GLU A 44 -7.81 18.53 23.41
N LEU A 45 -6.56 18.58 22.94
CA LEU A 45 -5.73 17.40 22.74
C LEU A 45 -5.45 16.66 24.05
N THR A 46 -5.16 17.40 25.13
CA THR A 46 -4.90 16.83 26.46
C THR A 46 -6.16 16.17 27.06
N ASN A 47 -7.32 16.79 26.89
CA ASN A 47 -8.61 16.21 27.30
C ASN A 47 -8.89 14.91 26.55
N LEU A 48 -8.65 14.90 25.24
CA LEU A 48 -8.79 13.69 24.42
C LEU A 48 -7.81 12.59 24.89
N HIS A 49 -6.54 12.92 25.13
CA HIS A 49 -5.58 11.95 25.66
C HIS A 49 -6.02 11.35 27.01
N THR A 50 -6.59 12.16 27.89
CA THR A 50 -7.08 11.70 29.20
C THR A 50 -8.28 10.76 29.06
N LEU A 51 -9.22 11.09 28.17
CA LEU A 51 -10.38 10.26 27.86
C LEU A 51 -9.99 8.89 27.28
N LEU A 52 -8.91 8.85 26.49
CA LEU A 52 -8.46 7.66 25.78
C LEU A 52 -7.50 6.78 26.59
N ARG A 53 -6.77 7.37 27.54
CA ARG A 53 -5.79 6.67 28.39
C ARG A 53 -6.29 5.35 29.00
N PRO A 54 -7.54 5.22 29.52
CA PRO A 54 -8.01 3.95 30.05
C PRO A 54 -8.37 2.91 28.97
N HIS A 55 -8.59 3.34 27.72
CA HIS A 55 -9.02 2.46 26.62
C HIS A 55 -7.86 2.02 25.71
N ILE A 56 -6.78 2.81 25.65
CA ILE A 56 -5.68 2.61 24.69
C ILE A 56 -4.34 2.64 25.43
N LEU A 57 -3.65 1.50 25.41
CA LEU A 57 -2.24 1.43 25.76
C LEU A 57 -1.40 1.57 24.48
N ARG A 58 -0.68 2.70 24.34
CA ARG A 58 0.27 2.92 23.25
C ARG A 58 1.68 3.03 23.82
N ARG A 59 2.57 2.11 23.44
CA ARG A 59 4.01 2.17 23.76
C ARG A 59 4.81 2.25 22.47
N VAL A 60 5.88 3.04 22.45
CA VAL A 60 6.82 3.07 21.32
C VAL A 60 7.98 2.13 21.64
N ILE A 61 8.48 1.40 20.64
CA ILE A 61 9.58 0.42 20.82
C ILE A 61 10.81 1.07 21.46
N LYS A 62 11.11 2.33 21.11
CA LYS A 62 12.20 3.12 21.71
C LYS A 62 12.08 3.30 23.24
N ASP A 63 10.87 3.22 23.78
CA ASP A 63 10.60 3.40 25.21
C ASP A 63 10.76 2.08 25.99
N VAL A 64 10.83 0.94 25.28
CA VAL A 64 10.81 -0.42 25.85
C VAL A 64 12.12 -1.17 25.61
N GLU A 65 12.71 -1.06 24.42
CA GLU A 65 13.92 -1.78 24.03
C GLU A 65 14.96 -0.81 23.46
N LYS A 66 16.02 -0.57 24.22
CA LYS A 66 17.07 0.42 23.89
C LYS A 66 18.23 -0.16 23.09
N SER A 67 18.34 -1.50 23.01
CA SER A 67 19.43 -2.18 22.31
C SER A 67 19.21 -2.30 20.80
N LEU A 68 17.98 -2.07 20.32
CA LEU A 68 17.65 -2.17 18.89
C LEU A 68 18.14 -0.93 18.11
N PRO A 69 18.82 -1.14 16.96
CA PRO A 69 19.18 -0.04 16.08
C PRO A 69 17.93 0.66 15.53
N PRO A 70 18.01 1.97 15.22
CA PRO A 70 16.88 2.71 14.69
C PRO A 70 16.43 2.14 13.33
N LYS A 71 15.11 2.03 13.13
CA LYS A 71 14.54 1.65 11.85
C LYS A 71 14.87 2.72 10.80
N MET A 72 15.65 2.36 9.78
CA MET A 72 15.88 3.22 8.62
C MET A 72 14.83 2.94 7.54
N GLU A 73 14.17 3.99 7.06
CA GLU A 73 13.22 3.92 5.96
C GLU A 73 13.79 4.64 4.74
N ARG A 74 13.82 3.95 3.60
CA ARG A 74 14.32 4.50 2.34
C ARG A 74 13.33 4.21 1.23
N ILE A 75 12.88 5.28 0.55
CA ILE A 75 12.01 5.18 -0.61
C ILE A 75 12.88 5.18 -1.85
N MET A 76 12.99 4.02 -2.51
CA MET A 76 13.68 3.90 -3.79
C MET A 76 12.70 4.21 -4.92
N ARG A 77 12.97 5.26 -5.69
CA ARG A 77 12.23 5.56 -6.91
C ARG A 77 12.87 4.79 -8.05
N VAL A 78 12.06 4.08 -8.83
CA VAL A 78 12.49 3.25 -9.95
C VAL A 78 11.79 3.74 -11.20
N ASP A 79 12.54 3.86 -12.30
CA ASP A 79 11.99 4.22 -13.60
C ASP A 79 11.30 3.02 -14.25
N MET A 80 10.22 3.30 -14.99
CA MET A 80 9.56 2.27 -15.79
C MET A 80 10.45 1.80 -16.94
N SER A 81 10.50 0.50 -17.15
CA SER A 81 11.13 -0.11 -18.33
C SER A 81 10.35 0.24 -19.61
N PRO A 82 10.98 0.13 -20.80
CA PRO A 82 10.31 0.39 -22.08
C PRO A 82 9.01 -0.42 -22.26
N LEU A 83 9.02 -1.69 -21.84
CA LEU A 83 7.85 -2.56 -21.89
C LEU A 83 6.73 -2.06 -20.97
N GLN A 84 7.06 -1.67 -19.73
CA GLN A 84 6.08 -1.07 -18.82
C GLN A 84 5.48 0.20 -19.40
N LYS A 85 6.29 1.09 -19.97
CA LYS A 85 5.80 2.33 -20.59
C LYS A 85 4.82 2.06 -21.73
N GLN A 86 5.08 1.04 -22.54
CA GLN A 86 4.20 0.63 -23.62
C GLN A 86 2.85 0.11 -23.10
N TYR A 87 2.86 -0.81 -22.14
CA TYR A 87 1.64 -1.32 -21.51
C TYR A 87 0.87 -0.21 -20.78
N TYR A 88 1.58 0.69 -20.10
CA TYR A 88 1.00 1.84 -19.43
C TYR A 88 0.25 2.74 -20.41
N LYS A 89 0.84 3.00 -21.59
CA LYS A 89 0.18 3.74 -22.68
C LYS A 89 -1.08 3.02 -23.17
N TRP A 90 -1.00 1.71 -23.44
CA TRP A 90 -2.16 0.93 -23.88
C TRP A 90 -3.32 0.93 -22.87
N ILE A 91 -3.02 0.87 -21.58
CA ILE A 91 -4.03 0.95 -20.51
C ILE A 91 -4.72 2.32 -20.50
N LEU A 92 -3.95 3.41 -20.63
CA LEU A 92 -4.51 4.77 -20.67
C LEU A 92 -5.37 5.02 -21.91
N GLU A 93 -4.95 4.51 -23.06
CA GLU A 93 -5.67 4.60 -24.33
C GLU A 93 -6.87 3.64 -24.40
N ARG A 94 -7.05 2.78 -23.37
CA ARG A 94 -8.05 1.70 -23.34
C ARG A 94 -7.97 0.81 -24.58
N ASN A 95 -6.76 0.57 -25.08
CA ASN A 95 -6.54 -0.27 -26.26
C ASN A 95 -6.65 -1.76 -25.87
N LEU A 96 -7.88 -2.25 -25.82
CA LEU A 96 -8.18 -3.64 -25.44
C LEU A 96 -7.62 -4.65 -26.44
N HIS A 97 -7.42 -4.26 -27.69
CA HIS A 97 -6.92 -5.17 -28.73
C HIS A 97 -5.47 -5.56 -28.46
N ASP A 98 -4.61 -4.59 -28.19
CA ASP A 98 -3.19 -4.85 -27.91
C ASP A 98 -2.97 -5.43 -26.51
N LEU A 99 -3.76 -5.01 -25.51
CA LEU A 99 -3.66 -5.55 -24.15
C LEU A 99 -3.99 -7.04 -24.07
N ASN A 100 -4.93 -7.48 -24.89
CA ASN A 100 -5.42 -8.86 -24.95
C ASN A 100 -4.80 -9.70 -26.07
N LYS A 101 -3.79 -9.16 -26.75
CA LYS A 101 -3.15 -9.85 -27.87
C LYS A 101 -2.52 -11.16 -27.39
N GLY A 102 -3.00 -12.28 -27.95
CA GLY A 102 -2.53 -13.62 -27.59
C GLY A 102 -3.25 -14.27 -26.40
N VAL A 103 -4.12 -13.53 -25.69
CA VAL A 103 -4.87 -14.07 -24.54
C VAL A 103 -6.00 -14.99 -25.04
N ARG A 104 -5.86 -16.30 -24.76
CA ARG A 104 -6.88 -17.33 -25.05
C ARG A 104 -7.68 -17.62 -23.79
N GLY A 105 -8.58 -16.73 -23.40
CA GLY A 105 -9.38 -16.91 -22.19
C GLY A 105 -9.99 -15.61 -21.65
N ASN A 106 -9.86 -15.40 -20.34
CA ASN A 106 -10.38 -14.22 -19.65
C ASN A 106 -9.71 -12.95 -20.15
N GLN A 107 -10.39 -12.29 -21.08
CA GLN A 107 -9.96 -11.00 -21.62
C GLN A 107 -9.92 -9.96 -20.51
N ILE A 108 -8.84 -9.18 -20.47
CA ILE A 108 -8.70 -8.05 -19.57
C ILE A 108 -9.68 -6.98 -20.04
N SER A 109 -10.76 -6.82 -19.29
CA SER A 109 -11.64 -5.66 -19.37
C SER A 109 -11.30 -4.73 -18.21
N PRO A 110 -10.65 -3.59 -18.45
CA PRO A 110 -10.24 -2.66 -17.40
C PRO A 110 -11.48 -1.93 -16.87
N LEU A 111 -12.29 -2.62 -16.06
CA LEU A 111 -13.33 -1.99 -15.23
C LEU A 111 -12.70 -1.02 -14.23
N ASN A 112 -11.46 -1.29 -13.80
CA ASN A 112 -10.69 -0.44 -12.91
C ASN A 112 -9.28 -0.19 -13.46
N ILE A 113 -9.15 0.88 -14.26
CA ILE A 113 -7.88 1.34 -14.86
C ILE A 113 -6.79 1.51 -13.79
N VAL A 114 -7.13 1.97 -12.58
CA VAL A 114 -6.15 2.20 -11.50
C VAL A 114 -5.48 0.90 -11.07
N VAL A 115 -6.21 -0.21 -11.05
CA VAL A 115 -5.64 -1.53 -10.71
C VAL A 115 -4.70 -1.99 -11.82
N GLU A 116 -5.06 -1.81 -13.08
CA GLU A 116 -4.19 -2.22 -14.20
C GLU A 116 -2.91 -1.38 -14.28
N LEU A 117 -3.00 -0.07 -14.03
CA LEU A 117 -1.80 0.78 -13.95
C LEU A 117 -0.88 0.32 -12.80
N LYS A 118 -1.45 -0.08 -11.65
CA LYS A 118 -0.66 -0.68 -10.56
C LYS A 118 -0.04 -2.01 -10.99
N ASN A 119 -0.75 -2.87 -11.72
CA ASN A 119 -0.21 -4.15 -12.22
C ASN A 119 1.01 -3.89 -13.11
N CYS A 120 0.88 -2.97 -14.07
CA CYS A 120 1.95 -2.58 -14.99
C CYS A 120 3.21 -2.09 -14.28
N CYS A 121 3.05 -1.19 -13.31
CA CYS A 121 4.17 -0.67 -12.53
C CYS A 121 4.87 -1.74 -11.69
N ASN A 122 4.12 -2.73 -11.19
CA ASN A 122 4.69 -3.81 -10.38
C ASN A 122 5.47 -4.80 -11.25
N HIS A 123 4.84 -5.34 -12.29
CA HIS A 123 5.52 -6.27 -13.20
C HIS A 123 4.73 -6.47 -14.52
N PRO A 124 5.34 -6.29 -15.71
CA PRO A 124 4.67 -6.48 -17.00
C PRO A 124 4.03 -7.86 -17.19
N PHE A 125 4.65 -8.90 -16.65
CA PHE A 125 4.18 -10.29 -16.81
C PHE A 125 2.97 -10.63 -15.92
N LEU A 126 2.45 -9.68 -15.16
CA LEU A 126 1.09 -9.81 -14.62
C LEU A 126 0.02 -9.76 -15.72
N PHE A 127 0.40 -9.29 -16.91
CA PHE A 127 -0.40 -9.39 -18.13
C PHE A 127 0.01 -10.66 -18.89
N GLU A 128 -0.95 -11.56 -19.14
CA GLU A 128 -0.71 -12.79 -19.91
C GLU A 128 -0.16 -12.50 -21.31
N SER A 129 -0.56 -11.39 -21.92
CA SER A 129 -0.06 -10.95 -23.24
C SER A 129 1.44 -10.63 -23.26
N ALA A 130 2.06 -10.36 -22.10
CA ALA A 130 3.48 -9.99 -22.02
C ALA A 130 4.41 -11.21 -22.05
N ASP A 131 3.90 -12.42 -21.80
CA ASP A 131 4.69 -13.65 -21.68
C ASP A 131 5.18 -14.19 -23.04
N HIS A 132 4.53 -13.79 -24.14
CA HIS A 132 4.73 -14.39 -25.47
C HIS A 132 5.95 -13.87 -26.28
N GLY A 133 6.95 -13.23 -25.69
CA GLY A 133 8.09 -12.74 -26.49
C GLY A 133 9.31 -12.18 -25.78
N TYR A 134 9.27 -11.97 -24.46
CA TYR A 134 10.40 -11.40 -23.72
C TYR A 134 11.07 -12.47 -22.85
N GLY A 135 12.17 -13.04 -23.35
CA GLY A 135 12.96 -14.06 -22.64
C GLY A 135 13.30 -13.67 -21.19
N GLY A 136 13.19 -14.64 -20.28
CA GLY A 136 13.14 -14.45 -18.82
C GLY A 136 14.33 -13.76 -18.14
N HIS A 137 15.45 -13.55 -18.84
CA HIS A 137 16.66 -12.90 -18.30
C HIS A 137 16.63 -11.37 -18.30
N ARG A 138 15.93 -10.72 -19.25
CA ARG A 138 15.79 -9.24 -19.24
C ARG A 138 14.78 -8.73 -18.18
N MET A 139 14.12 -9.66 -17.48
CA MET A 139 13.01 -9.43 -16.54
C MET A 139 13.45 -8.91 -15.18
N ILE A 140 14.69 -9.22 -14.75
CA ILE A 140 15.17 -8.89 -13.40
C ILE A 140 15.71 -7.45 -13.30
N LEU A 141 16.13 -6.87 -14.44
CA LEU A 141 16.69 -5.51 -14.50
C LEU A 141 15.62 -4.42 -14.63
N SER A 142 14.39 -4.79 -15.04
CA SER A 142 13.33 -3.85 -15.42
C SER A 142 12.34 -3.53 -14.29
N SER A 143 12.33 -4.32 -13.22
CA SER A 143 11.53 -4.11 -12.02
C SER A 143 12.47 -4.12 -10.81
N GLY A 144 12.13 -3.48 -9.69
CA GLY A 144 13.01 -3.33 -8.51
C GLY A 144 13.60 -4.62 -7.89
N GLN A 145 13.39 -5.79 -8.49
CA GLN A 145 13.98 -7.09 -8.20
C GLN A 145 15.51 -7.10 -8.23
N TYR A 146 16.18 -6.20 -8.95
CA TYR A 146 17.65 -6.07 -8.91
C TYR A 146 18.19 -5.84 -7.49
N LEU A 147 17.44 -5.13 -6.64
CA LEU A 147 17.84 -4.92 -5.25
C LEU A 147 17.80 -6.20 -4.43
N LEU A 148 16.85 -7.10 -4.72
CA LEU A 148 16.73 -8.40 -4.06
C LEU A 148 17.96 -9.26 -4.36
N LEU A 149 18.43 -9.26 -5.61
CA LEU A 149 19.67 -9.96 -5.98
C LEU A 149 20.88 -9.47 -5.19
N ARG A 150 21.06 -8.15 -5.07
CA ARG A 150 22.19 -7.59 -4.28
C ARG A 150 22.11 -7.94 -2.80
N LEU A 151 20.91 -7.97 -2.22
CA LEU A 151 20.72 -8.35 -0.82
C LEU A 151 20.93 -9.85 -0.58
N HIS A 152 20.64 -10.67 -1.59
CA HIS A 152 20.97 -12.09 -1.59
C HIS A 152 22.49 -12.32 -1.65
N GLU A 153 23.21 -11.63 -2.55
CA GLU A 153 24.68 -11.70 -2.65
C GLU A 153 25.40 -11.28 -1.36
N THR A 154 24.82 -10.34 -0.61
CA THR A 154 25.36 -9.85 0.67
C THR A 154 24.90 -10.67 1.89
N ASN A 155 24.22 -11.81 1.64
CA ASN A 155 23.72 -12.74 2.67
C ASN A 155 22.81 -12.07 3.72
N HIS A 156 22.01 -11.08 3.31
CA HIS A 156 21.00 -10.47 4.15
C HIS A 156 19.68 -11.25 4.07
N ARG A 157 19.00 -11.41 5.22
CA ARG A 157 17.64 -11.96 5.26
C ARG A 157 16.63 -10.85 4.97
N VAL A 158 15.82 -11.03 3.93
CA VAL A 158 14.86 -10.03 3.44
C VAL A 158 13.44 -10.54 3.64
N LEU A 159 12.55 -9.66 4.12
CA LEU A 159 11.11 -9.90 4.17
C LEU A 159 10.42 -9.00 3.14
N ILE A 160 9.70 -9.61 2.20
CA ILE A 160 9.04 -8.92 1.09
C ILE A 160 7.54 -8.90 1.35
N PHE A 161 6.94 -7.71 1.25
CA PHE A 161 5.49 -7.53 1.31
C PHE A 161 4.97 -7.04 -0.03
N SER A 162 3.86 -7.60 -0.50
CA SER A 162 3.14 -7.16 -1.69
C SER A 162 1.63 -7.27 -1.46
N GLN A 163 0.86 -6.33 -2.00
CA GLN A 163 -0.60 -6.40 -1.98
C GLN A 163 -1.14 -7.39 -3.02
N MET A 164 -0.31 -7.85 -3.96
CA MET A 164 -0.71 -8.73 -5.04
C MET A 164 -0.01 -10.07 -4.96
N VAL A 165 -0.80 -11.14 -4.77
CA VAL A 165 -0.30 -12.51 -4.62
C VAL A 165 0.45 -12.97 -5.86
N ARG A 166 -0.08 -12.71 -7.06
CA ARG A 166 0.58 -13.07 -8.35
C ARG A 166 1.98 -12.47 -8.51
N MET A 167 2.24 -11.33 -7.88
CA MET A 167 3.57 -10.71 -7.89
C MET A 167 4.55 -11.46 -7.00
N LEU A 168 4.10 -12.02 -5.87
CA LEU A 168 4.91 -12.90 -5.03
C LEU A 168 5.26 -14.20 -5.75
N ASP A 169 4.31 -14.79 -6.49
CA ASP A 169 4.56 -15.99 -7.31
C ASP A 169 5.64 -15.72 -8.37
N SER A 170 5.55 -14.55 -9.02
CA SER A 170 6.53 -14.12 -10.03
C SER A 170 7.94 -13.92 -9.46
N ILE A 171 8.05 -13.49 -8.19
CA ILE A 171 9.34 -13.36 -7.48
C ILE A 171 9.85 -14.74 -7.04
N SER A 172 8.96 -15.58 -6.50
CA SER A 172 9.28 -16.92 -5.99
C SER A 172 9.84 -17.85 -7.07
N GLN A 173 9.28 -17.80 -8.29
CA GLN A 173 9.76 -18.61 -9.42
C GLN A 173 11.16 -18.20 -9.91
N LYS A 174 11.71 -17.08 -9.44
CA LYS A 174 12.95 -16.45 -9.94
C LYS A 174 14.00 -16.18 -8.87
N ALA A 175 13.70 -16.48 -7.62
CA ALA A 175 14.65 -16.53 -6.52
C ALA A 175 15.31 -17.91 -6.47
#